data_AF-A0A8S8YL79-F1
#
_entry.id   AF-A0A8S8YL79-F1
#
_cell.length_a   1.000
_cell.length_b   1.000
_cell.length_c   1.000
_cell.angle_alpha   90.00
_cell.angle_beta   90.00
_cell.angle_gamma   90.00
#
_symmetry.space_group_name_H-M   'P 1'
#
loop_
_entity.id
_entity.type
_entity.pdbx_description
1 polymer ?
#
loop_
_entity_poly.entity_id
_entity_poly.type
_entity_poly.pdbx_seq_one_letter_code
_entity_poly.pdbx_strand_id
1 'polypeptide(L)'
;MTLDGDILWVSTAGLGLWEINLTTGAFTPTGFPLHGQMDGLAWYGNDLVVGLMGTPGTAAGVQRYDTATGQWGAGKIAAGLPSNFVRDFEKIGDLVYIGTLAGIGIWNLTADDWEDPMTTADGLPTPSSRNSILKMGYSSSVHLRD
;
A
#
# COMPACT_ATOMS: atom_id res chain seq x y z
N MET A 1 7.57 4.87 1.81
CA MET A 1 7.80 5.88 2.87
C MET A 1 7.05 7.15 2.53
N THR A 2 6.68 7.96 3.52
CA THR A 2 6.05 9.28 3.34
C THR A 2 6.51 10.22 4.46
N LEU A 3 6.49 11.53 4.22
CA LEU A 3 6.91 12.56 5.18
C LEU A 3 5.68 13.36 5.62
N ASP A 4 5.58 13.64 6.92
CA ASP A 4 4.64 14.59 7.50
C ASP A 4 5.34 15.44 8.57
N GLY A 5 5.53 16.73 8.27
CA GLY A 5 6.40 17.60 9.06
C GLY A 5 7.80 17.02 9.22
N ASP A 6 8.24 16.85 10.47
CA ASP A 6 9.52 16.26 10.84
C ASP A 6 9.46 14.73 11.02
N ILE A 7 8.33 14.11 10.72
CA ILE A 7 8.12 12.67 10.90
C ILE A 7 8.19 11.95 9.55
N LEU A 8 9.18 11.07 9.41
CA LEU A 8 9.28 10.15 8.29
C LEU A 8 8.62 8.81 8.67
N TRP A 9 7.59 8.44 7.92
CA TRP A 9 6.90 7.16 8.03
C TRP A 9 7.49 6.15 7.05
N VAL A 10 7.94 5.00 7.54
CA VAL A 10 8.59 3.97 6.74
C VAL A 10 7.93 2.61 6.96
N SER A 11 7.32 2.07 5.92
CA SER A 11 6.95 0.66 5.87
C SER A 11 8.17 -0.17 5.50
N THR A 12 8.26 -1.36 6.08
CA THR A 12 9.35 -2.29 5.81
C THR A 12 8.81 -3.69 5.56
N ALA A 13 9.53 -4.44 4.73
CA ALA A 13 9.27 -5.85 4.53
C ALA A 13 9.78 -6.64 5.75
N GLY A 14 8.92 -6.85 6.76
CA GLY A 14 9.14 -7.77 7.88
C GLY A 14 9.25 -7.12 9.26
N LEU A 15 9.51 -5.81 9.35
CA LEU A 15 9.60 -5.09 10.63
C LEU A 15 8.42 -4.13 10.85
N GLY A 16 7.45 -4.09 9.95
CA GLY A 16 6.26 -3.25 10.05
C GLY A 16 6.49 -1.78 9.68
N LEU A 17 5.60 -0.92 10.18
CA LEU A 17 5.63 0.53 9.99
C LEU A 17 6.38 1.18 11.14
N TRP A 18 7.26 2.11 10.78
CA TRP A 18 8.10 2.88 11.69
C TRP A 18 7.82 4.36 11.54
N GLU A 19 7.79 5.04 12.69
CA GLU A 19 7.85 6.48 12.81
C GLU A 19 9.30 6.89 13.08
N ILE A 20 9.84 7.82 12.31
CA ILE A 20 11.18 8.35 12.49
C ILE A 20 11.10 9.85 12.65
N ASN A 21 11.40 10.36 13.84
CA ASN A 21 11.45 11.79 14.09
C ASN A 21 12.80 12.35 13.63
N LEU A 22 12.79 13.13 12.55
CA LEU A 22 14.01 13.65 11.89
C LEU A 22 14.71 14.74 12.72
N THR A 23 14.02 15.35 13.67
CA THR A 23 14.58 16.40 14.54
C THR A 23 15.33 15.80 15.73
N THR A 24 14.80 14.74 16.33
CA THR A 24 15.40 14.07 17.50
C THR A 24 16.22 12.84 17.14
N GLY A 25 16.02 12.29 15.94
CA GLY A 25 16.59 11.01 15.51
C GLY A 25 15.92 9.79 16.16
N ALA A 26 14.76 9.94 16.81
CA ALA A 26 14.05 8.85 17.44
C ALA A 26 13.39 7.92 16.42
N PHE A 27 13.44 6.60 16.67
CA PHE A 27 12.81 5.55 15.87
C PHE A 27 11.78 4.82 16.74
N THR A 28 10.51 4.91 16.38
CA THR A 28 9.40 4.36 17.17
C THR A 28 8.62 3.34 16.33
N PRO A 29 8.50 2.08 16.77
CA PRO A 29 7.65 1.10 16.10
C PRO A 29 6.17 1.40 16.39
N THR A 30 5.31 1.18 15.40
CA THR A 30 3.86 1.47 15.50
C THR A 30 3.02 0.37 16.15
N GLY A 31 3.65 -0.65 16.75
CA GLY A 31 2.97 -1.66 17.56
C GLY A 31 2.51 -2.90 16.79
N PHE A 32 1.21 -3.23 16.89
CA PHE A 32 0.64 -4.54 16.55
C PHE A 32 -0.29 -4.49 15.32
N PRO A 33 0.25 -4.30 14.10
CA PRO A 33 -0.52 -4.53 12.87
C PRO A 33 -0.89 -6.01 12.75
N LEU A 34 -1.71 -6.33 11.74
CA LEU A 34 -2.04 -7.71 11.43
C LEU A 34 -0.77 -8.55 11.13
N HIS A 35 0.22 -7.95 10.44
CA HIS A 35 1.59 -8.46 10.35
C HIS A 35 2.55 -7.38 9.84
N GLY A 36 3.86 -7.58 10.08
CA GLY A 36 4.92 -6.63 9.71
C GLY A 36 5.44 -6.72 8.27
N GLN A 37 4.91 -7.62 7.45
CA GLN A 37 5.28 -7.70 6.03
C GLN A 37 4.53 -6.64 5.23
N MET A 38 5.14 -5.47 5.06
CA MET A 38 4.48 -4.27 4.51
C MET A 38 5.21 -3.71 3.31
N ASP A 39 4.43 -3.14 2.38
CA ASP A 39 4.93 -2.32 1.28
C ASP A 39 3.89 -1.27 0.89
N GLY A 40 4.34 -0.15 0.35
CA GLY A 40 3.51 1.00 0.03
C GLY A 40 2.97 1.74 1.25
N LEU A 41 2.86 3.06 1.12
CA LEU A 41 2.25 3.95 2.11
C LEU A 41 1.55 5.08 1.38
N ALA A 42 0.32 5.37 1.75
CA ALA A 42 -0.39 6.53 1.24
C ALA A 42 -1.28 7.16 2.31
N TRP A 43 -1.41 8.49 2.27
CA TRP A 43 -2.29 9.22 3.17
C TRP A 43 -3.76 9.11 2.74
N TYR A 44 -4.64 8.95 3.72
CA TYR A 44 -6.09 9.06 3.58
C TYR A 44 -6.67 9.76 4.81
N GLY A 45 -6.90 11.08 4.69
CA GLY A 45 -7.21 11.90 5.85
C GLY A 45 -6.06 11.87 6.85
N ASN A 46 -6.35 11.47 8.08
CA ASN A 46 -5.36 11.33 9.16
C ASN A 46 -4.76 9.91 9.24
N ASP A 47 -5.18 9.00 8.36
CA ASP A 47 -4.70 7.63 8.35
C ASP A 47 -3.57 7.46 7.34
N LEU A 48 -2.61 6.62 7.70
CA LEU A 48 -1.76 5.94 6.75
C LEU A 48 -2.43 4.66 6.30
N VAL A 49 -2.68 4.56 5.00
CA VAL A 49 -3.04 3.30 4.35
C VAL A 49 -1.76 2.54 4.06
N VAL A 50 -1.66 1.34 4.60
CA VAL A 50 -0.46 0.49 4.53
C VAL A 50 -0.79 -0.78 3.76
N GLY A 51 0.00 -1.07 2.74
CA GLY A 51 -0.11 -2.33 2.01
C GLY A 51 0.50 -3.47 2.81
N LEU A 52 -0.23 -4.58 2.89
CA LEU A 52 0.16 -5.82 3.55
C LEU A 52 0.54 -6.84 2.48
N MET A 53 1.83 -7.16 2.32
CA MET A 53 2.23 -8.15 1.32
C MET A 53 1.96 -9.58 1.82
N GLY A 54 1.42 -10.40 0.93
CA GLY A 54 1.27 -11.82 1.17
C GLY A 54 2.58 -12.59 1.02
N THR A 55 2.74 -13.61 1.86
CA THR A 55 3.83 -14.59 1.85
C THR A 55 3.23 -15.98 2.06
N PRO A 56 4.01 -17.08 2.10
CA PRO A 56 3.47 -18.36 2.55
C PRO A 56 2.88 -18.34 3.97
N GLY A 57 3.24 -17.37 4.81
CA GLY A 57 2.77 -17.26 6.21
C GLY A 57 1.90 -16.03 6.51
N THR A 58 1.66 -15.15 5.54
CA THR A 58 0.87 -13.92 5.71
C THR A 58 -0.09 -13.73 4.55
N ALA A 59 -1.30 -13.25 4.83
CA ALA A 59 -2.25 -12.94 3.78
C ALA A 59 -1.99 -11.54 3.20
N ALA A 60 -2.34 -11.32 1.94
CA ALA A 60 -2.22 -10.01 1.32
C ALA A 60 -3.45 -9.14 1.60
N GLY A 61 -3.25 -7.83 1.69
CA GLY A 61 -4.35 -6.89 1.96
C GLY A 61 -3.89 -5.48 2.22
N VAL A 62 -4.73 -4.73 2.93
CA VAL A 62 -4.42 -3.36 3.38
C VAL A 62 -4.83 -3.18 4.84
N GLN A 63 -4.19 -2.27 5.54
CA GLN A 63 -4.58 -1.88 6.90
C GLN A 63 -4.32 -0.39 7.11
N ARG A 64 -5.18 0.27 7.89
CA ARG A 64 -5.04 1.69 8.21
C ARG A 64 -4.41 1.88 9.58
N TYR A 65 -3.51 2.84 9.68
CA TYR A 65 -2.92 3.32 10.91
C TYR A 65 -3.30 4.77 11.13
N ASP A 66 -4.03 5.06 12.20
CA ASP A 66 -4.41 6.42 12.57
C ASP A 66 -3.23 7.09 13.28
N THR A 67 -2.66 8.12 12.67
CA THR A 67 -1.47 8.81 13.20
C THR A 67 -1.79 9.75 14.36
N ALA A 68 -3.05 10.13 14.59
CA ALA A 68 -3.44 10.95 15.72
C ALA A 68 -3.60 10.12 17.00
N THR A 69 -4.11 8.90 16.88
CA THR A 69 -4.33 8.00 18.04
C THR A 69 -3.22 6.97 18.21
N GLY A 70 -2.38 6.79 17.18
CA GLY A 70 -1.33 5.79 17.15
C GLY A 70 -1.85 4.36 17.13
N GLN A 71 -3.04 4.14 16.57
CA GLN A 71 -3.74 2.86 16.59
C GLN A 71 -3.90 2.25 15.19
N TRP A 72 -3.81 0.93 15.14
CA TRP A 72 -4.16 0.15 13.95
C TRP A 72 -5.66 -0.13 13.91
N GLY A 73 -6.27 0.13 12.76
CA GLY A 73 -7.63 -0.33 12.45
C GLY A 73 -7.66 -1.81 12.10
N ALA A 74 -8.86 -2.35 11.80
CA ALA A 74 -9.00 -3.72 11.35
C ALA A 74 -8.30 -3.95 9.99
N GLY A 75 -7.52 -5.01 9.88
CA GLY A 75 -6.91 -5.44 8.63
C GLY A 75 -7.96 -5.91 7.63
N LYS A 76 -7.84 -5.47 6.38
CA LYS A 76 -8.70 -5.85 5.26
C LYS A 76 -7.90 -6.77 4.35
N ILE A 77 -7.99 -8.07 4.64
CA ILE A 77 -7.39 -9.13 3.83
C ILE A 77 -8.33 -9.46 2.69
N ALA A 78 -7.81 -9.52 1.47
CA ALA A 78 -8.61 -9.98 0.35
C ALA A 78 -8.52 -11.50 0.21
N ALA A 79 -9.66 -12.17 0.31
CA ALA A 79 -9.81 -13.50 -0.24
C ALA A 79 -9.82 -13.49 -1.79
N GLY A 80 -10.10 -12.35 -2.41
CA GLY A 80 -10.32 -12.17 -3.86
C GLY A 80 -9.15 -11.57 -4.64
N LEU A 81 -7.95 -11.45 -4.06
CA LEU A 81 -6.79 -11.00 -4.86
C LEU A 81 -6.50 -12.00 -5.97
N PRO A 82 -6.14 -11.54 -7.19
CA PRO A 82 -5.71 -12.44 -8.25
C PRO A 82 -4.51 -13.32 -7.85
N SER A 83 -3.66 -12.84 -6.93
CA SER A 83 -2.60 -13.62 -6.29
C SER A 83 -2.22 -13.05 -4.93
N ASN A 84 -1.84 -13.92 -3.98
CA ASN A 84 -1.24 -13.50 -2.71
C ASN A 84 0.20 -13.00 -2.85
N PHE A 85 0.85 -13.21 -3.99
CA PHE A 85 2.19 -12.69 -4.25
C PHE A 85 2.11 -11.22 -4.69
N VAL A 86 2.04 -10.33 -3.71
CA VAL A 86 2.03 -8.89 -3.93
C VAL A 86 3.43 -8.38 -4.26
N ARG A 87 3.48 -7.34 -5.08
CA ARG A 87 4.70 -6.72 -5.59
C ARG A 87 4.76 -5.23 -5.37
N ASP A 88 3.61 -4.56 -5.30
CA ASP A 88 3.53 -3.11 -5.14
C ASP A 88 2.11 -2.70 -4.70
N PHE A 89 2.00 -1.51 -4.12
CA PHE A 89 0.75 -0.86 -3.74
C PHE A 89 0.81 0.62 -4.13
N GLU A 90 -0.22 1.10 -4.82
CA GLU A 90 -0.34 2.51 -5.21
C GLU A 90 -1.76 3.01 -4.98
N LYS A 91 -1.91 4.18 -4.34
CA LYS A 91 -3.22 4.81 -4.15
C LYS A 91 -3.46 5.88 -5.20
N ILE A 92 -4.57 5.79 -5.92
CA ILE A 92 -5.03 6.81 -6.87
C ILE A 92 -6.47 7.18 -6.50
N GLY A 93 -6.68 8.45 -6.14
CA GLY A 93 -7.96 8.87 -5.57
C GLY A 93 -8.29 8.07 -4.31
N ASP A 94 -9.48 7.48 -4.24
CA ASP A 94 -9.91 6.63 -3.12
C ASP A 94 -9.65 5.14 -3.35
N LEU A 95 -8.96 4.78 -4.42
CA LEU A 95 -8.65 3.39 -4.74
C LEU A 95 -7.20 3.07 -4.41
N VAL A 96 -6.96 1.93 -3.79
CA VAL A 96 -5.64 1.34 -3.61
C VAL A 96 -5.50 0.18 -4.58
N TYR A 97 -4.63 0.36 -5.56
CA TYR A 97 -4.27 -0.65 -6.53
C TYR A 97 -3.14 -1.51 -5.98
N ILE A 98 -3.31 -2.82 -6.07
CA ILE A 98 -2.42 -3.81 -5.47
C ILE A 98 -1.89 -4.68 -6.58
N GLY A 99 -0.65 -4.43 -6.98
CA GLY A 99 0.02 -5.18 -8.04
C GLY A 99 0.38 -6.58 -7.55
N THR A 100 -0.20 -7.61 -8.18
CA THR A 100 0.08 -9.02 -7.85
C THR A 100 0.69 -9.76 -9.04
N LEU A 101 1.18 -10.98 -8.84
CA LEU A 101 1.67 -11.82 -9.93
C LEU A 101 0.63 -12.22 -10.97
N ALA A 102 -0.68 -12.07 -10.71
CA ALA A 102 -1.74 -12.55 -11.60
C ALA A 102 -2.79 -11.49 -11.95
N GLY A 103 -2.53 -10.21 -11.65
CA GLY A 103 -3.47 -9.11 -11.87
C GLY A 103 -3.34 -8.03 -10.81
N ILE A 104 -4.31 -7.13 -10.78
CA ILE A 104 -4.36 -5.99 -9.88
C ILE A 104 -5.59 -6.13 -8.98
N GLY A 105 -5.37 -6.19 -7.67
CA GLY A 105 -6.45 -6.01 -6.69
C GLY A 105 -6.79 -4.54 -6.51
N ILE A 106 -8.04 -4.23 -6.19
CA ILE A 106 -8.48 -2.86 -6.00
C ILE A 106 -9.27 -2.77 -4.70
N TRP A 107 -8.77 -1.97 -3.76
CA TRP A 107 -9.46 -1.66 -2.52
C TRP A 107 -10.05 -0.25 -2.58
N ASN A 108 -11.35 -0.12 -2.32
CA ASN A 108 -12.03 1.17 -2.29
C ASN A 108 -12.10 1.69 -0.84
N LEU A 109 -11.39 2.78 -0.58
CA LEU A 109 -11.28 3.38 0.75
C LEU A 109 -12.58 4.01 1.23
N THR A 110 -13.41 4.50 0.32
CA THR A 110 -14.68 5.16 0.62
C THR A 110 -15.77 4.14 0.87
N ALA A 111 -15.83 3.07 0.07
CA ALA A 111 -16.74 1.95 0.32
C ALA A 111 -16.28 1.07 1.52
N ASP A 112 -14.99 1.15 1.87
CA ASP A 112 -14.31 0.23 2.79
C ASP A 112 -14.52 -1.24 2.37
N ASP A 113 -14.45 -1.48 1.06
CA ASP A 113 -14.65 -2.81 0.45
C ASP A 113 -13.77 -3.01 -0.80
N TRP A 114 -13.64 -4.26 -1.24
CA TRP A 114 -12.94 -4.64 -2.46
C TRP A 114 -13.80 -4.38 -3.69
N GLU A 115 -13.16 -3.84 -4.73
CA GLU A 115 -13.73 -3.81 -6.07
C GLU A 115 -13.34 -5.09 -6.83
N ASP A 116 -14.01 -5.35 -7.95
CA ASP A 116 -13.62 -6.41 -8.87
C ASP A 116 -12.16 -6.23 -9.32
N PRO A 117 -11.34 -7.29 -9.26
CA PRO A 117 -9.94 -7.18 -9.65
C PRO A 117 -9.79 -7.06 -11.17
N MET A 118 -8.70 -6.44 -11.61
CA MET A 118 -8.33 -6.39 -13.03
C MET A 118 -7.33 -7.48 -13.36
N THR A 119 -7.56 -8.19 -14.46
CA THR A 119 -6.77 -9.34 -14.91
C THR A 119 -6.44 -9.26 -16.40
N THR A 120 -5.87 -10.33 -16.96
CA THR A 120 -5.68 -10.44 -18.41
C THR A 120 -7.01 -10.48 -19.19
N ALA A 121 -8.11 -10.88 -18.55
CA ALA A 121 -9.45 -10.80 -19.14
C ALA A 121 -9.86 -9.34 -19.40
N ASP A 122 -9.34 -8.41 -18.61
CA ASP A 122 -9.61 -6.97 -18.66
C ASP A 122 -8.57 -6.21 -19.51
N GLY A 123 -7.72 -6.94 -20.24
CA GLY A 123 -6.72 -6.37 -21.14
C GLY A 123 -5.35 -6.10 -20.51
N LEU A 124 -5.11 -6.53 -19.26
CA LEU A 124 -3.74 -6.51 -18.73
C LEU A 124 -2.84 -7.47 -19.51
N PRO A 125 -1.57 -7.12 -19.75
CA PRO A 125 -0.63 -8.04 -20.36
C PRO A 125 -0.43 -9.28 -19.48
N THR A 126 -0.19 -10.44 -20.11
CA THR A 126 0.14 -11.65 -19.36
C THR A 126 1.41 -11.43 -18.54
N PRO A 127 1.40 -11.68 -17.22
CA PRO A 127 2.58 -11.48 -16.39
C PRO A 127 3.73 -12.37 -16.88
N SER A 128 4.79 -11.77 -17.43
CA SER A 128 6.02 -12.51 -17.71
C SER A 128 6.70 -12.82 -16.37
N SER A 129 7.15 -14.05 -16.19
CA SER A 129 7.54 -14.64 -14.90
C SER A 129 8.74 -14.00 -14.18
N ARG A 130 9.26 -12.83 -14.62
CA ARG A 130 10.42 -12.16 -14.02
C ARG A 130 10.32 -10.63 -14.14
N ASN A 131 9.94 -9.95 -13.05
CA ASN A 131 10.21 -8.53 -12.78
C ASN A 131 9.45 -7.43 -13.58
N SER A 132 8.31 -7.71 -14.21
CA SER A 132 7.48 -6.61 -14.73
C SER A 132 6.72 -5.92 -13.59
N ILE A 133 7.24 -4.79 -13.08
CA ILE A 133 6.48 -3.82 -12.28
C ILE A 133 5.54 -3.06 -13.24
N LEU A 134 4.23 -3.06 -12.97
CA LEU A 134 3.32 -2.15 -13.63
C LEU A 134 3.62 -0.74 -13.11
N LYS A 135 4.41 0.03 -13.86
CA LYS A 135 4.74 1.41 -13.48
C LYS A 135 3.56 2.31 -13.85
N MET A 136 2.63 2.50 -12.92
CA MET A 136 1.58 3.51 -13.06
C MET A 136 2.22 4.89 -12.83
N GLY A 137 2.72 5.52 -13.89
CA GLY A 137 3.31 6.85 -13.82
C GLY A 137 2.25 7.94 -13.76
N TYR A 138 2.44 8.94 -12.89
CA TYR A 138 1.74 10.22 -13.02
C TYR A 138 2.38 11.05 -14.14
N SER A 139 1.57 11.52 -15.09
CA SER A 139 1.96 12.64 -15.97
C SER A 139 1.77 13.93 -15.19
N SER A 140 2.85 14.56 -14.74
CA SER A 140 2.83 15.98 -14.41
C SER A 140 3.19 16.77 -15.67
N SER A 141 2.17 17.19 -16.42
CA SER A 141 2.35 18.18 -17.48
C SER A 141 2.52 19.56 -16.82
N VAL A 142 3.75 19.98 -16.58
CA VAL A 142 4.06 21.38 -16.26
C VAL A 142 4.07 22.14 -17.59
N HIS A 143 2.99 22.86 -17.88
CA HIS A 143 2.98 23.85 -18.96
C HIS A 143 3.53 25.17 -18.39
N LEU A 144 4.85 25.36 -18.49
CA LEU A 144 5.43 26.70 -18.36
C LEU A 144 5.01 27.47 -19.61
N ARG A 145 4.26 28.54 -19.43
CA ARG A 145 4.12 29.58 -20.44
C ARG A 145 5.13 30.66 -20.08
N ASP A 146 6.05 30.89 -21.01
CA ASP A 146 6.86 32.11 -21.08
C ASP A 146 5.97 33.34 -21.34
#